data_AF-A0A7J2X3R6-F1
#
_entry.id   AF-A0A7J2X3R6-F1
#
_cell.length_a   1.000
_cell.length_b   1.000
_cell.length_c   1.000
_cell.angle_alpha   90.00
_cell.angle_beta   90.00
_cell.angle_gamma   90.00
#
_symmetry.space_group_name_H-M   'P 1'
#
loop_
_entity.id
_entity.type
_entity.pdbx_description
1 polymer ?
#
loop_
_entity_poly.entity_id
_entity_poly.type
_entity_poly.pdbx_seq_one_letter_code
_entity_poly.pdbx_strand_id
1 'polypeptide(L)' 'MEYGSKLVFHVKGPDDVYKLKSFQVKYRAIDIIINNPRLSKRDVIEMLRDYVLTNHFRTIKIWVVRADEDGLYNNYR' A
#
# COMPACT_ATOMS: atom_id res chain seq x y z
N MET A 1 10.26 0.94 -24.65
CA MET A 1 10.31 1.86 -23.50
C MET A 1 9.55 1.22 -22.36
N GLU A 2 10.20 1.08 -21.21
CA GLU A 2 9.77 0.35 -20.02
C GLU A 2 8.53 0.98 -19.35
N TYR A 3 7.50 0.18 -19.09
CA TYR A 3 6.61 0.33 -17.93
C TYR A 3 6.31 -1.11 -17.47
N GLY A 4 6.87 -1.62 -16.37
CA GLY A 4 6.98 -0.93 -15.09
C GLY A 4 5.62 -0.94 -14.38
N SER A 5 4.83 -2.01 -14.53
CA SER A 5 3.50 -2.16 -13.96
C SER A 5 3.57 -1.93 -12.44
N LYS A 6 3.08 -0.77 -12.01
CA LYS A 6 3.01 -0.33 -10.62
C LYS A 6 1.55 -0.48 -10.17
N LEU A 7 1.32 -1.28 -9.13
CA LEU A 7 0.00 -1.41 -8.50
C LEU A 7 -0.16 -0.30 -7.45
N VAL A 8 -1.24 0.48 -7.50
CA VAL A 8 -1.59 1.43 -6.45
C VAL A 8 -2.83 0.93 -5.74
N PHE A 9 -2.77 0.80 -4.42
CA PHE A 9 -3.82 0.19 -3.63
C PHE A 9 -4.21 1.03 -2.42
N HIS A 10 -5.50 1.37 -2.30
CA HIS A 10 -6.03 2.20 -1.23
C HIS A 10 -6.62 1.29 -0.14
N VAL A 11 -6.11 1.43 1.07
CA VAL A 11 -6.53 0.67 2.24
C VAL A 11 -7.38 1.56 3.12
N LYS A 12 -8.69 1.31 3.16
CA LYS A 12 -9.63 1.97 4.08
C LYS A 12 -9.90 1.12 5.31
N GLY A 13 -9.55 -0.17 5.29
CA GLY A 13 -9.67 -1.09 6.42
C GLY A 13 -8.90 -2.38 6.20
N PRO A 14 -8.88 -3.28 7.21
CA PRO A 14 -8.15 -4.55 7.14
C PRO A 14 -8.64 -5.45 6.00
N ASP A 15 -9.92 -5.43 5.65
CA ASP A 15 -10.50 -6.21 4.54
C ASP A 15 -9.87 -5.86 3.18
N ASP A 16 -9.52 -4.59 2.96
CA ASP A 16 -8.86 -4.19 1.72
C ASP A 16 -7.45 -4.77 1.64
N VAL A 17 -6.73 -4.86 2.76
CA VAL A 17 -5.40 -5.50 2.82
C VAL A 17 -5.49 -6.97 2.41
N TYR A 18 -6.55 -7.67 2.81
CA TYR A 18 -6.77 -9.06 2.40
C TYR A 18 -7.08 -9.18 0.90
N LYS A 19 -7.85 -8.26 0.32
CA LYS A 19 -8.09 -8.23 -1.14
C LYS A 19 -6.79 -8.09 -1.92
N LEU A 20 -5.81 -7.35 -1.37
CA LEU A 20 -4.50 -7.23 -2.00
C LEU A 20 -3.82 -8.58 -2.24
N LYS A 21 -3.99 -9.54 -1.32
CA LYS A 21 -3.42 -10.89 -1.43
C LYS A 21 -3.99 -11.69 -2.61
N SER A 22 -5.18 -11.33 -3.09
CA SER A 22 -5.85 -12.01 -4.19
C SER A 22 -5.43 -11.50 -5.57
N PHE A 23 -4.65 -10.41 -5.66
CA PHE A 23 -4.19 -9.92 -6.95
C PHE A 23 -3.08 -10.80 -7.53
N GLN A 24 -3.21 -11.12 -8.81
CA GLN A 24 -2.18 -11.85 -9.54
C GLN A 24 -0.94 -10.97 -9.71
N VAL A 25 0.22 -11.46 -9.26
CA VAL A 25 1.46 -10.66 -9.20
C VAL A 25 2.13 -10.58 -10.57
N LYS A 26 1.61 -9.66 -11.38
CA LYS A 26 2.22 -9.20 -12.64
C LYS A 26 2.94 -7.85 -12.45
N TYR A 27 2.89 -7.29 -11.24
CA TYR A 27 3.41 -5.97 -10.90
C TYR A 27 4.79 -6.08 -10.26
N ARG A 28 5.75 -5.26 -10.72
CA ARG A 28 7.10 -5.20 -10.14
C ARG A 28 7.21 -4.19 -8.99
N ALA A 29 6.26 -3.26 -8.89
CA ALA A 29 6.20 -2.27 -7.83
C ALA A 29 4.77 -2.14 -7.28
N ILE A 30 4.65 -1.82 -6.00
CA ILE A 30 3.37 -1.55 -5.34
C ILE A 30 3.46 -0.33 -4.43
N ASP A 31 2.46 0.54 -4.53
CA ASP A 31 2.23 1.65 -3.63
C ASP A 31 0.94 1.41 -2.85
N ILE A 32 1.02 1.42 -1.53
CA ILE A 32 -0.09 1.19 -0.61
C ILE A 32 -0.40 2.51 0.09
N ILE A 33 -1.64 2.97 0.00
CA ILE A 33 -2.09 4.22 0.59
C ILE A 33 -3.11 3.88 1.68
N ILE A 34 -2.73 4.09 2.92
CA ILE A 34 -3.54 3.82 4.11
C ILE A 34 -4.32 5.08 4.43
N ASN A 35 -5.64 5.05 4.21
CA ASN A 35 -6.56 6.11 4.58
C ASN A 35 -7.47 5.63 5.70
N ASN A 36 -6.85 5.24 6.82
CA ASN A 36 -7.56 4.83 8.03
C ASN A 36 -6.71 5.20 9.26
N PRO A 37 -7.22 6.08 10.16
CA PRO A 37 -6.47 6.53 11.34
C PRO A 37 -6.24 5.41 12.37
N ARG A 38 -7.02 4.32 12.33
CA ARG A 38 -6.89 3.17 13.22
C ARG A 38 -5.90 2.12 12.71
N LEU A 39 -5.39 2.27 11.49
CA LEU A 39 -4.52 1.30 10.85
C LEU A 39 -3.11 1.88 10.73
N SER A 40 -2.15 1.23 11.37
CA SER A 40 -0.76 1.65 11.31
C SER A 40 -0.06 1.06 10.09
N LYS A 41 1.03 1.71 9.67
CA LYS A 41 1.95 1.14 8.67
C LYS A 41 2.44 -0.25 9.08
N ARG A 42 2.70 -0.47 10.37
CA ARG A 42 3.15 -1.76 10.91
C ARG A 42 2.09 -2.85 10.71
N ASP A 43 0.83 -2.57 11.04
CA ASP A 43 -0.27 -3.54 10.91
C ASP A 43 -0.39 -4.02 9.46
N VAL A 44 -0.32 -3.09 8.50
CA VAL A 44 -0.36 -3.42 7.06
C VAL A 44 0.85 -4.24 6.62
N ILE A 45 2.05 -3.93 7.12
CA ILE A 45 3.24 -4.73 6.83
C ILE A 45 3.10 -6.16 7.38
N GLU A 46 2.63 -6.32 8.61
CA GLU A 46 2.44 -7.63 9.23
C GLU A 46 1.39 -8.45 8.47
N MET A 47 0.27 -7.82 8.07
CA MET A 47 -0.75 -8.47 7.25
C MET A 47 -0.25 -8.88 5.87
N LEU A 48 0.66 -8.11 5.26
CA LEU A 48 1.21 -8.36 3.93
C LEU A 48 2.52 -9.15 3.92
N ARG A 49 3.07 -9.48 5.09
CA ARG A 49 4.38 -10.11 5.22
C ARG A 49 4.52 -11.34 4.33
N ASP A 50 3.60 -12.29 4.43
CA ASP A 50 3.64 -13.51 3.62
C ASP A 50 3.49 -13.21 2.14
N TYR A 51 2.58 -12.30 1.79
CA TYR A 51 2.35 -11.91 0.41
C TYR A 51 3.59 -11.27 -0.22
N VAL A 52 4.30 -10.40 0.50
CA VAL A 52 5.54 -9.78 0.05
C VAL A 52 6.69 -10.77 -0.05
N LEU A 53 6.76 -11.75 0.85
CA LEU A 53 7.79 -12.79 0.81
C LEU A 53 7.56 -13.75 -0.37
N THR A 54 6.31 -14.10 -0.65
CA THR A 54 5.94 -14.98 -1.77
C THR A 54 6.06 -14.28 -3.12
N ASN A 55 5.82 -12.97 -3.17
CA ASN A 55 5.78 -12.21 -4.40
C ASN A 55 6.99 -11.27 -4.46
N HIS A 56 7.91 -11.55 -5.38
CA HIS A 56 9.16 -10.82 -5.55
C HIS A 56 8.96 -9.39 -6.09
N PHE A 57 8.30 -8.53 -5.32
CA PHE A 57 8.18 -7.11 -5.60
C PHE A 57 9.56 -6.46 -5.52
N ARG A 58 9.93 -5.71 -6.56
CA ARG A 58 11.18 -4.94 -6.58
C ARG A 58 11.11 -3.71 -5.68
N THR A 59 9.91 -3.15 -5.50
CA THR A 59 9.70 -1.94 -4.69
C THR A 59 8.32 -1.94 -4.05
N ILE A 60 8.28 -1.60 -2.76
CA ILE A 60 7.05 -1.42 -1.98
C ILE A 60 7.13 -0.06 -1.30
N LYS A 61 6.15 0.81 -1.58
CA LYS A 61 5.99 2.09 -0.88
C LYS A 61 4.68 2.06 -0.09
N ILE A 62 4.73 2.55 1.15
CA ILE A 62 3.55 2.61 2.02
C ILE A 62 3.40 4.04 2.53
N TRP A 63 2.27 4.64 2.21
CA TRP A 63 1.88 6.00 2.56
C TRP A 63 0.74 5.93 3.57
N VAL A 64 0.83 6.67 4.67
CA VAL A 64 -0.26 6.81 5.64
C VAL A 64 -0.82 8.21 5.50
N VAL A 65 -2.09 8.30 5.09
CA VAL A 65 -2.83 9.55 5.02
C VAL A 65 -3.62 9.66 6.32
N ARG A 66 -3.21 10.60 7.18
CA ARG A 66 -4.01 11.02 8.32
C ARG A 66 -4.86 12.17 7.82
N ALA A 67 -6.17 11.95 7.77
CA ALA A 67 -7.12 13.05 7.65
C ALA A 67 -7.13 13.76 9.01
N ASP A 68 -6.11 14.56 9.28
CA ASP A 68 -6.35 15.75 10.08
C ASP A 68 -7.27 16.62 9.23
N GLU A 69 -8.32 17.13 9.85
CA GLU A 69 -9.22 18.10 9.26
C GLU A 69 -8.42 19.20 8.54
N ASP A 70 -8.94 19.67 7.41
CA ASP A 70 -8.39 20.66 6.50
C ASP A 70 -7.34 20.19 5.47
N GLY A 71 -7.77 20.31 4.20
CA GLY A 71 -6.97 19.97 3.05
C GLY A 71 -5.70 20.81 2.97
N LEU A 72 -4.57 20.13 2.86
CA LEU A 72 -3.40 20.62 2.14
C LEU A 72 -2.53 19.41 1.80
N TYR A 73 -2.43 19.15 0.50
CA TYR A 73 -1.36 18.38 -0.12
C TYR A 73 -0.01 19.00 0.27
N ASN A 74 0.50 18.65 1.45
CA ASN A 74 1.85 19.03 1.83
C ASN A 74 2.81 17.89 1.49
N ASN A 75 3.27 17.96 0.24
CA ASN A 75 4.60 17.52 -0.13
C ASN A 75 5.61 18.18 0.82
N TYR A 76 6.20 17.44 1.75
CA TYR A 76 7.49 17.83 2.31
C TYR A 76 8.40 16.62 2.49
N ARG A 77 9.30 16.52 1.50
CA ARG A 77 10.73 16.19 1.53
C ARG A 77 11.16 14.79 2.01
#